data_AF-A0A3A8Q2G3-F1
#
_entry.id   AF-A0A3A8Q2G3-F1
#
_cell.length_a   1.000
_cell.length_b   1.000
_cell.length_c   1.000
_cell.angle_alpha   90.00
_cell.angle_beta   90.00
_cell.angle_gamma   90.00
#
_symmetry.space_group_name_H-M   'P 1'
#
loop_
_entity.id
_entity.type
_entity.pdbx_description
1 polymer ?
#
loop_
_entity_poly.entity_id
_entity_poly.type
_entity_poly.pdbx_seq_one_letter_code
_entity_poly.pdbx_strand_id
1 'polypeptide(L)'
;MTVRTTAPRATSSAPASTATAPKANAVAPRKVAVSTALTAPPAGLGKGDSGAKVKQLQQGLVKLGYLTQAQMNTGTGSFGPATEAAVKKFQGDHKVPTTGYYGEQTAAALKKALAKPTTTPPPTEPGKFKKPAVISAPSPNSDSRNGADIDAIVLHHTGTNNGAGDMAWMRNPDSKVSAHYMLDRDGKIYQLVGDTKRAWHAGKGELHGVPTDVNARSIGIEIVNDGSGKTAFTDAQYKSLTQLVGYLKQEYKVPANNIVGHKDVAVPKGRKDDPAANFDWSRLRKGIGG
;
A
#
# COMPACT_ATOMS: atom_id res chain seq x y z
N MET A 1 76.72 -17.44 8.01
CA MET A 1 77.51 -18.48 7.33
C MET A 1 77.15 -18.51 5.87
N THR A 2 78.14 -18.79 5.01
CA THR A 2 78.13 -18.51 3.57
C THR A 2 77.89 -19.76 2.73
N VAL A 3 76.98 -19.69 1.75
CA VAL A 3 77.14 -20.20 0.35
C VAL A 3 76.10 -19.38 -0.47
N ARG A 4 76.40 -18.57 -1.50
CA ARG A 4 77.06 -18.81 -2.82
C ARG A 4 76.43 -20.01 -3.55
N THR A 5 76.12 -20.04 -4.85
CA THR A 5 76.23 -19.12 -6.03
C THR A 5 75.10 -19.53 -7.02
N THR A 6 74.81 -18.98 -8.22
CA THR A 6 75.54 -18.14 -9.21
C THR A 6 74.51 -17.39 -10.09
N ALA A 7 74.97 -16.50 -11.00
CA ALA A 7 74.25 -16.08 -12.22
C ALA A 7 74.88 -16.77 -13.46
N PRO A 8 74.27 -16.79 -14.67
CA PRO A 8 74.35 -15.60 -15.54
C PRO A 8 73.18 -15.31 -16.52
N ARG A 9 73.14 -14.02 -16.87
CA ARG A 9 72.60 -13.28 -18.04
C ARG A 9 72.55 -13.98 -19.43
N ALA A 10 71.45 -13.79 -20.17
CA ALA A 10 71.39 -13.41 -21.61
C ALA A 10 69.92 -13.23 -22.11
N THR A 11 69.42 -12.01 -22.37
CA THR A 11 69.29 -11.27 -23.66
C THR A 11 68.03 -11.53 -24.54
N SER A 12 67.42 -10.40 -24.98
CA SER A 12 66.84 -10.16 -26.32
C SER A 12 65.31 -10.15 -26.56
N SER A 13 64.92 -9.14 -27.35
CA SER A 13 63.79 -9.04 -28.31
C SER A 13 62.32 -9.08 -27.86
N ALA A 14 61.72 -7.89 -27.86
CA ALA A 14 60.33 -7.58 -28.27
C ALA A 14 60.15 -7.83 -29.81
N PRO A 15 58.96 -7.69 -30.47
CA PRO A 15 57.79 -6.91 -30.06
C PRO A 15 56.38 -7.54 -30.32
N ALA A 16 55.36 -6.70 -30.11
CA ALA A 16 53.92 -6.95 -30.12
C ALA A 16 53.30 -7.55 -31.40
N SER A 17 52.12 -8.18 -31.29
CA SER A 17 50.84 -7.57 -31.75
C SER A 17 49.58 -8.39 -31.41
N THR A 18 48.47 -7.66 -31.27
CA THR A 18 47.02 -7.98 -31.24
C THR A 18 46.48 -9.36 -31.66
N ALA A 19 45.51 -9.90 -30.91
CA ALA A 19 44.25 -10.51 -31.40
C ALA A 19 43.27 -10.82 -30.24
N THR A 20 41.98 -11.05 -30.53
CA THR A 20 40.86 -10.95 -29.57
C THR A 20 39.99 -12.22 -29.47
N ALA A 21 39.58 -12.58 -28.24
CA ALA A 21 38.49 -13.51 -27.86
C ALA A 21 38.66 -15.01 -28.25
N PRO A 22 37.79 -15.94 -27.76
CA PRO A 22 36.98 -15.92 -26.52
C PRO A 22 37.36 -17.07 -25.55
N LYS A 23 36.86 -17.06 -24.30
CA LYS A 23 36.86 -18.25 -23.42
C LYS A 23 35.48 -18.55 -22.88
N ALA A 24 35.02 -19.79 -23.10
CA ALA A 24 33.77 -20.31 -22.60
C ALA A 24 33.93 -21.04 -21.26
N ASN A 25 32.87 -20.98 -20.46
CA ASN A 25 32.42 -21.93 -19.42
C ASN A 25 33.45 -22.64 -18.51
N ALA A 26 33.37 -22.31 -17.23
CA ALA A 26 33.42 -23.30 -16.15
C ALA A 26 32.20 -23.09 -15.25
N VAL A 27 31.27 -24.05 -15.24
CA VAL A 27 30.06 -24.03 -14.39
C VAL A 27 30.29 -24.90 -13.16
N ALA A 28 30.16 -24.32 -11.98
CA ALA A 28 30.10 -25.05 -10.70
C ALA A 28 28.72 -24.81 -10.05
N PRO A 29 28.09 -25.83 -9.43
CA PRO A 29 26.66 -25.79 -9.13
C PRO A 29 26.34 -24.98 -7.86
N ARG A 30 25.59 -23.88 -8.00
CA ARG A 30 24.94 -23.23 -6.85
C ARG A 30 23.56 -23.82 -6.60
N LYS A 31 23.50 -24.64 -5.55
CA LYS A 31 22.33 -25.18 -4.83
C LYS A 31 21.06 -24.36 -5.03
N VAL A 32 20.06 -24.94 -5.72
CA VAL A 32 18.74 -24.32 -5.91
C VAL A 32 18.05 -24.20 -4.56
N ALA A 33 17.86 -22.97 -4.07
CA ALA A 33 17.06 -22.71 -2.90
C ALA A 33 15.57 -22.82 -3.29
N VAL A 34 14.95 -23.97 -2.97
CA VAL A 34 13.52 -24.18 -3.19
C VAL A 34 12.73 -23.20 -2.32
N SER A 35 12.02 -22.26 -2.95
CA SER A 35 11.08 -21.37 -2.28
C SER A 35 9.85 -22.17 -1.84
N THR A 36 9.86 -22.68 -0.61
CA THR A 36 8.69 -23.34 -0.03
C THR A 36 7.55 -22.33 0.13
N ALA A 37 6.46 -22.56 -0.62
CA ALA A 37 5.28 -21.72 -0.53
C ALA A 37 4.73 -21.71 0.91
N LEU A 38 4.40 -20.52 1.42
CA LEU A 38 3.88 -20.36 2.79
C LEU A 38 2.53 -21.07 2.96
N THR A 39 2.56 -22.25 3.58
CA THR A 39 1.37 -23.02 3.97
C THR A 39 0.90 -22.65 5.38
N ALA A 40 -0.35 -22.98 5.72
CA ALA A 40 -0.83 -22.87 7.10
C ALA A 40 -0.16 -23.94 7.98
N PRO A 41 0.27 -23.62 9.21
CA PRO A 41 0.82 -24.61 10.14
C PRO A 41 -0.28 -25.58 10.63
N PRO A 42 0.10 -26.76 11.16
CA PRO A 42 -0.82 -27.65 11.87
C PRO A 42 -1.55 -26.92 13.00
N ALA A 43 -2.81 -27.29 13.22
CA ALA A 43 -3.60 -26.81 14.34
C ALA A 43 -2.96 -27.15 15.70
N GLY A 44 -3.41 -26.46 16.75
CA GLY A 44 -3.04 -26.74 18.13
C GLY A 44 -2.23 -25.64 18.81
N LEU A 45 -2.16 -24.42 18.25
CA LEU A 45 -1.34 -23.33 18.78
C LEU A 45 -2.17 -22.36 19.63
N GLY A 46 -1.64 -21.96 20.78
CA GLY A 46 -2.28 -21.03 21.72
C GLY A 46 -1.29 -20.13 22.45
N LYS A 47 -1.82 -19.27 23.32
CA LYS A 47 -1.05 -18.30 24.10
C LYS A 47 0.05 -18.98 24.90
N GLY A 48 1.29 -18.50 24.74
CA GLY A 48 2.48 -19.05 25.40
C GLY A 48 3.33 -19.96 24.51
N ASP A 49 2.79 -20.50 23.42
CA ASP A 49 3.57 -21.30 22.46
C ASP A 49 4.65 -20.46 21.76
N SER A 50 5.71 -21.11 21.27
CA SER A 50 6.74 -20.45 20.47
C SER A 50 7.37 -21.38 19.43
N GLY A 51 8.14 -20.79 18.50
CA GLY A 51 8.94 -21.51 17.52
C GLY A 51 8.34 -21.55 16.10
N ALA A 52 8.84 -22.46 15.26
CA ALA A 52 8.61 -22.43 13.81
C ALA A 52 7.13 -22.44 13.41
N LYS A 53 6.28 -23.22 14.10
CA LYS A 53 4.83 -23.29 13.81
C LYS A 53 4.12 -21.97 14.12
N VAL A 54 4.48 -21.31 15.22
CA VAL A 54 3.94 -19.99 15.59
C VAL A 54 4.42 -18.92 14.61
N LYS A 55 5.70 -18.96 14.22
CA LYS A 55 6.24 -18.08 13.18
C LYS A 55 5.50 -18.24 11.85
N GLN A 56 5.17 -19.48 11.45
CA GLN A 56 4.40 -19.78 10.24
C GLN A 56 2.94 -19.26 10.33
N LEU A 57 2.30 -19.36 11.49
CA LEU A 57 0.99 -18.76 11.76
C LEU A 57 1.05 -17.24 11.62
N GLN A 58 2.03 -16.60 12.26
CA GLN A 58 2.25 -15.15 12.19
C GLN A 58 2.50 -14.69 10.75
N GLN A 59 3.33 -15.39 9.97
CA GLN A 59 3.53 -15.11 8.54
C GLN A 59 2.22 -15.19 7.74
N GLY A 60 1.37 -16.17 8.04
CA GLY A 60 0.03 -16.29 7.43
C GLY A 60 -0.87 -15.11 7.77
N LEU A 61 -0.90 -14.71 9.04
CA LEU A 61 -1.68 -13.55 9.51
C LEU A 61 -1.14 -12.22 8.95
N VAL A 62 0.18 -12.06 8.80
CA VAL A 62 0.81 -10.91 8.13
C VAL A 62 0.42 -10.86 6.66
N LYS A 63 0.52 -11.98 5.93
CA LYS A 63 0.11 -12.07 4.52
C LYS A 63 -1.38 -11.74 4.29
N LEU A 64 -2.21 -11.92 5.32
CA LEU A 64 -3.64 -11.64 5.30
C LEU A 64 -4.03 -10.29 5.96
N GLY A 65 -3.07 -9.50 6.44
CA GLY A 65 -3.33 -8.17 7.03
C GLY A 65 -3.91 -8.16 8.44
N TYR A 66 -3.84 -9.30 9.17
CA TYR A 66 -4.30 -9.41 10.57
C TYR A 66 -3.21 -9.12 11.60
N LEU A 67 -1.95 -9.06 11.17
CA LEU A 67 -0.77 -8.75 11.99
C LEU A 67 0.21 -7.94 11.15
N THR A 68 0.92 -6.97 11.71
CA THR A 68 2.00 -6.26 10.98
C THR A 68 3.34 -7.00 11.11
N GLN A 69 4.27 -6.77 10.18
CA GLN A 69 5.61 -7.33 10.30
C GLN A 69 6.34 -6.83 11.57
N ALA A 70 6.05 -5.62 12.04
CA ALA A 70 6.57 -5.10 13.30
C ALA A 70 6.00 -5.86 14.52
N GLN A 71 4.70 -6.15 14.53
CA GLN A 71 4.05 -6.96 15.58
C GLN A 71 4.50 -8.43 15.56
N MET A 72 4.91 -8.95 14.40
CA MET A 72 5.55 -10.27 14.30
C MET A 72 6.99 -10.26 14.84
N ASN A 73 7.72 -9.16 14.71
CA ASN A 73 9.15 -9.08 15.00
C ASN A 73 9.50 -8.82 16.49
N THR A 74 8.54 -8.90 17.42
CA THR A 74 8.76 -8.57 18.84
C THR A 74 9.43 -9.69 19.67
N GLY A 75 10.19 -10.59 19.04
CA GLY A 75 10.92 -11.67 19.73
C GLY A 75 11.03 -12.98 18.95
N THR A 76 11.23 -14.09 19.67
CA THR A 76 11.55 -15.44 19.17
C THR A 76 10.43 -16.16 18.40
N GLY A 77 9.41 -15.45 17.93
CA GLY A 77 8.22 -16.04 17.31
C GLY A 77 7.32 -16.72 18.34
N SER A 78 6.86 -15.94 19.32
CA SER A 78 5.97 -16.38 20.40
C SER A 78 4.50 -15.99 20.16
N PHE A 79 3.60 -16.81 20.67
CA PHE A 79 2.16 -16.59 20.64
C PHE A 79 1.78 -15.68 21.81
N GLY A 80 2.21 -14.42 21.72
CA GLY A 80 1.87 -13.37 22.68
C GLY A 80 0.49 -12.74 22.44
N PRO A 81 0.12 -11.72 23.23
CA PRO A 81 -1.18 -11.04 23.14
C PRO A 81 -1.49 -10.47 21.74
N ALA A 82 -0.48 -9.99 21.00
CA ALA A 82 -0.66 -9.50 19.63
C ALA A 82 -1.05 -10.62 18.66
N THR A 83 -0.41 -11.80 18.76
CA THR A 83 -0.76 -12.99 17.99
C THR A 83 -2.16 -13.48 18.35
N GLU A 84 -2.51 -13.49 19.64
CA GLU A 84 -3.84 -13.86 20.14
C GLU A 84 -4.94 -12.91 19.62
N ALA A 85 -4.71 -11.61 19.65
CA ALA A 85 -5.64 -10.61 19.10
C ALA A 85 -5.80 -10.74 17.58
N ALA A 86 -4.71 -10.97 16.84
CA ALA A 86 -4.75 -11.23 15.40
C ALA A 86 -5.52 -12.51 15.06
N VAL A 87 -5.36 -13.59 15.84
CA VAL A 87 -6.13 -14.83 15.71
C VAL A 87 -7.61 -14.58 16.02
N LYS A 88 -7.96 -13.87 17.10
CA LYS A 88 -9.35 -13.52 17.44
C LYS A 88 -10.01 -12.70 16.33
N LYS A 89 -9.32 -11.71 15.76
CA LYS A 89 -9.82 -10.93 14.62
C LYS A 89 -10.02 -11.79 13.38
N PHE A 90 -9.03 -12.62 13.04
CA PHE A 90 -9.12 -13.58 11.94
C PHE A 90 -10.32 -14.52 12.10
N GLN A 91 -10.53 -15.05 13.30
CA GLN A 91 -11.65 -15.94 13.60
C GLN A 91 -13.01 -15.25 13.38
N GLY A 92 -13.18 -14.03 13.87
CA GLY A 92 -14.41 -13.24 13.72
C GLY A 92 -14.73 -12.95 12.25
N ASP A 93 -13.75 -12.42 11.52
CA ASP A 93 -13.92 -12.05 10.10
C ASP A 93 -14.18 -13.29 9.21
N HIS A 94 -13.61 -14.45 9.57
CA HIS A 94 -13.82 -15.72 8.86
C HIS A 94 -14.96 -16.58 9.42
N LYS A 95 -15.75 -16.06 10.37
CA LYS A 95 -16.93 -16.72 10.98
C LYS A 95 -16.63 -18.11 11.60
N VAL A 96 -15.47 -18.25 12.22
CA VAL A 96 -15.13 -19.39 13.08
C VAL A 96 -15.06 -18.94 14.56
N PRO A 97 -15.14 -19.84 15.56
CA PRO A 97 -15.18 -19.47 16.97
C PRO A 97 -13.99 -18.59 17.39
N THR A 98 -14.28 -17.43 17.99
CA THR A 98 -13.34 -16.35 18.36
C THR A 98 -12.58 -16.64 19.67
N THR A 99 -12.07 -17.86 19.81
CA THR A 99 -11.42 -18.35 21.03
C THR A 99 -10.03 -17.73 21.28
N GLY A 100 -9.35 -17.23 20.25
CA GLY A 100 -7.92 -16.89 20.27
C GLY A 100 -6.98 -18.10 20.19
N TYR A 101 -7.53 -19.32 20.16
CA TYR A 101 -6.79 -20.56 19.98
C TYR A 101 -6.83 -21.01 18.52
N TYR A 102 -5.67 -21.30 17.94
CA TYR A 102 -5.54 -21.79 16.57
C TYR A 102 -5.86 -23.30 16.49
N GLY A 103 -7.14 -23.62 16.71
CA GLY A 103 -7.70 -24.96 16.54
C GLY A 103 -8.00 -25.32 15.08
N GLU A 104 -8.49 -26.54 14.83
CA GLU A 104 -8.68 -27.09 13.48
C GLU A 104 -9.51 -26.22 12.55
N GLN A 105 -10.63 -25.67 13.03
CA GLN A 105 -11.49 -24.76 12.26
C GLN A 105 -10.73 -23.48 11.84
N THR A 106 -9.87 -22.97 12.72
CA THR A 106 -9.03 -21.79 12.43
C THR A 106 -7.92 -22.14 11.45
N ALA A 107 -7.32 -23.32 11.56
CA ALA A 107 -6.32 -23.81 10.62
C ALA A 107 -6.90 -24.09 9.22
N ALA A 108 -8.09 -24.66 9.14
CA ALA A 108 -8.82 -24.87 7.89
C ALA A 108 -9.21 -23.52 7.25
N ALA A 109 -9.71 -22.57 8.04
CA ALA A 109 -10.00 -21.21 7.58
C ALA A 109 -8.73 -20.50 7.09
N LEU A 110 -7.60 -20.61 7.81
CA LEU A 110 -6.33 -19.99 7.41
C LEU A 110 -5.79 -20.62 6.13
N LYS A 111 -5.81 -21.96 6.02
CA LYS A 111 -5.46 -22.68 4.78
C LYS A 111 -6.32 -22.20 3.61
N LYS A 112 -7.63 -22.06 3.80
CA LYS A 112 -8.57 -21.55 2.77
C LYS A 112 -8.31 -20.09 2.41
N ALA A 113 -7.95 -19.24 3.37
CA ALA A 113 -7.62 -17.83 3.15
C ALA A 113 -6.27 -17.64 2.44
N LEU A 114 -5.28 -18.49 2.74
CA LEU A 114 -3.96 -18.48 2.08
C LEU A 114 -3.96 -19.15 0.70
N ALA A 115 -4.88 -20.10 0.45
CA ALA A 115 -5.03 -20.82 -0.82
C ALA A 115 -5.97 -20.11 -1.81
N LYS A 116 -6.93 -19.30 -1.34
CA LYS A 116 -7.54 -18.30 -2.21
C LYS A 116 -6.43 -17.37 -2.70
N PRO A 117 -6.35 -17.04 -4.00
CA PRO A 117 -5.62 -15.84 -4.38
C PRO A 117 -6.28 -14.70 -3.61
N THR A 118 -5.51 -14.05 -2.72
CA THR A 118 -5.92 -12.73 -2.27
C THR A 118 -6.15 -11.90 -3.53
N THR A 119 -7.22 -11.10 -3.56
CA THR A 119 -7.42 -10.09 -4.62
C THR A 119 -6.40 -9.00 -4.42
N THR A 120 -5.17 -9.38 -4.75
CA THR A 120 -3.95 -8.62 -4.76
C THR A 120 -3.59 -8.52 -6.21
N PRO A 121 -4.01 -7.43 -6.88
CA PRO A 121 -3.14 -6.86 -7.89
C PRO A 121 -1.74 -6.83 -7.26
N PRO A 122 -0.72 -7.42 -7.90
CA PRO A 122 0.66 -7.14 -7.53
C PRO A 122 0.89 -5.61 -7.56
N PRO A 123 2.03 -5.11 -7.08
CA PRO A 123 2.50 -3.82 -7.57
C PRO A 123 2.53 -3.93 -9.09
N THR A 124 1.57 -3.28 -9.75
CA THR A 124 1.64 -3.00 -11.17
C THR A 124 2.97 -2.31 -11.40
N GLU A 125 3.74 -2.80 -12.39
CA GLU A 125 5.05 -2.24 -12.73
C GLU A 125 4.96 -0.70 -12.71
N PRO A 126 5.92 0.02 -12.09
CA PRO A 126 5.93 1.48 -12.09
C PRO A 126 5.76 2.03 -13.51
N GLY A 127 4.54 2.45 -13.86
CA GLY A 127 4.18 2.78 -15.24
C GLY A 127 2.96 2.09 -15.86
N LYS A 128 2.27 1.10 -15.24
CA LYS A 128 1.03 0.51 -15.83
C LYS A 128 -0.09 0.18 -14.82
N PHE A 129 -0.83 1.20 -14.37
CA PHE A 129 -2.02 1.00 -13.52
C PHE A 129 -3.28 0.78 -14.38
N LYS A 130 -4.23 -0.01 -13.86
CA LYS A 130 -5.56 -0.19 -14.46
C LYS A 130 -6.60 0.44 -13.55
N LYS A 131 -7.72 0.95 -14.11
CA LYS A 131 -8.84 1.43 -13.30
C LYS A 131 -9.29 0.34 -12.33
N PRO A 132 -9.25 0.57 -11.00
CA PRO A 132 -9.69 -0.44 -10.05
C PRO A 132 -11.21 -0.63 -10.13
N ALA A 133 -11.71 -1.77 -9.66
CA ALA A 133 -13.15 -1.96 -9.50
C ALA A 133 -13.69 -0.99 -8.44
N VAL A 134 -14.81 -0.34 -8.74
CA VAL A 134 -15.47 0.64 -7.87
C VAL A 134 -16.93 0.27 -7.64
N ILE A 135 -17.43 0.60 -6.45
CA ILE A 135 -18.85 0.46 -6.10
C ILE A 135 -19.52 1.81 -6.36
N SER A 136 -20.58 1.81 -7.18
CA SER A 136 -21.34 3.04 -7.45
C SER A 136 -22.14 3.48 -6.21
N ALA A 137 -21.93 4.71 -5.76
CA ALA A 137 -22.62 5.31 -4.61
C ALA A 137 -22.93 6.79 -4.88
N PRO A 138 -23.72 7.12 -5.92
CA PRO A 138 -23.77 8.46 -6.50
C PRO A 138 -24.23 9.53 -5.50
N SER A 139 -23.57 10.69 -5.55
CA SER A 139 -23.92 11.91 -4.84
C SER A 139 -24.56 12.94 -5.80
N PRO A 140 -25.59 13.69 -5.37
CA PRO A 140 -26.13 14.81 -6.14
C PRO A 140 -25.22 16.06 -6.10
N ASN A 141 -24.30 16.14 -5.13
CA ASN A 141 -23.46 17.30 -4.85
C ASN A 141 -22.32 17.40 -5.88
N SER A 142 -22.63 17.82 -7.10
CA SER A 142 -21.65 18.01 -8.17
C SER A 142 -22.16 18.98 -9.22
N ASP A 143 -21.23 19.65 -9.90
CA ASP A 143 -21.51 20.54 -11.02
C ASP A 143 -20.50 20.35 -12.16
N SER A 144 -20.52 21.26 -13.13
CA SER A 144 -19.61 21.28 -14.27
C SER A 144 -18.19 21.69 -13.81
N ARG A 145 -17.16 21.07 -14.40
CA ARG A 145 -15.77 21.58 -14.30
C ARG A 145 -15.55 22.89 -15.06
N ASN A 146 -16.53 23.35 -15.82
CA ASN A 146 -16.48 24.57 -16.66
C ASN A 146 -15.26 24.59 -17.62
N GLY A 147 -14.92 23.43 -18.18
CA GLY A 147 -13.80 23.27 -19.10
C GLY A 147 -12.42 23.12 -18.44
N ALA A 148 -12.32 23.09 -17.10
CA ALA A 148 -11.06 22.86 -16.42
C ALA A 148 -10.55 21.42 -16.61
N ASP A 149 -9.27 21.29 -16.95
CA ASP A 149 -8.54 20.02 -16.98
C ASP A 149 -8.39 19.42 -15.57
N ILE A 150 -8.29 18.10 -15.51
CA ILE A 150 -7.96 17.37 -14.28
C ILE A 150 -6.44 17.29 -14.19
N ASP A 151 -5.83 18.17 -13.40
CA ASP A 151 -4.37 18.25 -13.25
C ASP A 151 -3.87 18.10 -11.80
N ALA A 152 -4.76 17.75 -10.87
CA ALA A 152 -4.42 17.48 -9.47
C ALA A 152 -5.24 16.32 -8.86
N ILE A 153 -4.73 15.74 -7.77
CA ILE A 153 -5.43 14.78 -6.91
C ILE A 153 -5.31 15.28 -5.47
N VAL A 154 -6.44 15.47 -4.80
CA VAL A 154 -6.48 15.94 -3.41
C VAL A 154 -6.90 14.79 -2.50
N LEU A 155 -6.05 14.43 -1.56
CA LEU A 155 -6.32 13.41 -0.55
C LEU A 155 -6.89 14.05 0.72
N HIS A 156 -7.91 13.39 1.27
CA HIS A 156 -8.64 13.82 2.46
C HIS A 156 -8.68 12.67 3.48
N HIS A 157 -9.18 12.97 4.67
CA HIS A 157 -9.67 11.94 5.58
C HIS A 157 -11.00 12.37 6.18
N THR A 158 -11.89 11.42 6.49
CA THR A 158 -13.29 11.75 6.78
C THR A 158 -13.54 12.34 8.17
N GLY A 159 -12.66 12.08 9.13
CA GLY A 159 -12.70 12.65 10.48
C GLY A 159 -13.58 11.90 11.48
N THR A 160 -14.23 10.80 11.06
CA THR A 160 -15.19 10.04 11.90
C THR A 160 -14.84 8.56 12.09
N ASN A 161 -14.02 7.99 11.18
CA ASN A 161 -13.81 6.55 11.03
C ASN A 161 -15.12 5.73 10.81
N ASN A 162 -16.21 6.36 10.37
CA ASN A 162 -17.51 5.76 10.12
C ASN A 162 -17.89 5.87 8.63
N GLY A 163 -17.31 4.99 7.80
CA GLY A 163 -17.49 5.04 6.34
C GLY A 163 -18.94 5.00 5.85
N ALA A 164 -19.85 4.36 6.59
CA ALA A 164 -21.27 4.37 6.27
C ALA A 164 -21.92 5.75 6.50
N GLY A 165 -21.59 6.41 7.61
CA GLY A 165 -22.02 7.77 7.91
C GLY A 165 -21.40 8.80 6.97
N ASP A 166 -20.09 8.69 6.69
CA ASP A 166 -19.36 9.57 5.78
C ASP A 166 -19.95 9.53 4.37
N MET A 167 -20.23 8.32 3.86
CA MET A 167 -20.87 8.12 2.57
C MET A 167 -22.31 8.65 2.52
N ALA A 168 -23.08 8.51 3.60
CA ALA A 168 -24.43 9.09 3.68
C ALA A 168 -24.37 10.63 3.66
N TRP A 169 -23.44 11.23 4.41
CA TRP A 169 -23.26 12.68 4.49
C TRP A 169 -22.83 13.30 3.15
N MET A 170 -21.84 12.71 2.47
CA MET A 170 -21.40 13.16 1.14
C MET A 170 -22.45 12.98 0.03
N ARG A 171 -23.53 12.23 0.29
CA ARG A 171 -24.65 12.00 -0.64
C ARG A 171 -25.93 12.76 -0.24
N ASN A 172 -25.94 13.40 0.93
CA ASN A 172 -27.01 14.28 1.35
C ASN A 172 -26.98 15.58 0.52
N PRO A 173 -28.04 15.95 -0.23
CA PRO A 173 -28.06 17.21 -0.98
C PRO A 173 -27.88 18.46 -0.11
N ASP A 174 -28.17 18.40 1.19
CA ASP A 174 -28.07 19.54 2.10
C ASP A 174 -26.65 19.75 2.65
N SER A 175 -25.78 18.74 2.59
CA SER A 175 -24.41 18.86 3.09
C SER A 175 -23.53 19.79 2.25
N LYS A 176 -23.89 19.99 0.98
CA LYS A 176 -23.14 20.75 -0.04
C LYS A 176 -21.66 20.36 -0.14
N VAL A 177 -21.33 19.10 0.18
CA VAL A 177 -19.99 18.52 0.06
C VAL A 177 -20.04 17.14 -0.60
N SER A 178 -18.95 16.77 -1.28
CA SER A 178 -18.75 15.46 -1.89
C SER A 178 -17.30 15.25 -2.30
N ALA A 179 -16.90 14.00 -2.47
CA ALA A 179 -15.67 13.62 -3.16
C ALA A 179 -16.00 12.82 -4.43
N HIS A 180 -15.00 12.57 -5.28
CA HIS A 180 -15.17 11.67 -6.44
C HIS A 180 -15.15 10.22 -5.96
N TYR A 181 -14.22 9.90 -5.06
CA TYR A 181 -14.02 8.57 -4.51
C TYR A 181 -13.95 8.58 -2.98
N MET A 182 -14.37 7.47 -2.35
CA MET A 182 -14.17 7.20 -0.93
C MET A 182 -13.57 5.80 -0.73
N LEU A 183 -12.55 5.68 0.12
CA LEU A 183 -11.93 4.42 0.50
C LEU A 183 -12.29 4.03 1.93
N ASP A 184 -13.09 2.97 2.08
CA ASP A 184 -13.43 2.41 3.38
C ASP A 184 -12.25 1.63 4.00
N ARG A 185 -12.34 1.28 5.28
CA ARG A 185 -11.27 0.67 6.09
C ARG A 185 -10.78 -0.67 5.55
N ASP A 186 -11.62 -1.41 4.83
CA ASP A 186 -11.29 -2.67 4.17
C ASP A 186 -10.72 -2.50 2.75
N GLY A 187 -10.53 -1.26 2.30
CA GLY A 187 -10.00 -0.92 0.99
C GLY A 187 -11.04 -0.95 -0.15
N LYS A 188 -12.33 -1.13 0.11
CA LYS A 188 -13.37 -0.88 -0.92
C LYS A 188 -13.30 0.56 -1.42
N ILE A 189 -13.35 0.73 -2.73
CA ILE A 189 -13.44 2.03 -3.38
C ILE A 189 -14.90 2.26 -3.80
N TYR A 190 -15.48 3.34 -3.32
CA TYR A 190 -16.79 3.83 -3.75
C TYR A 190 -16.60 5.03 -4.68
N GLN A 191 -17.36 5.11 -5.78
CA GLN A 191 -17.40 6.30 -6.64
C GLN A 191 -18.71 7.06 -6.39
N LEU A 192 -18.59 8.30 -5.91
CA LEU A 192 -19.69 9.18 -5.55
C LEU A 192 -19.95 10.22 -6.64
N VAL A 193 -18.90 10.77 -7.25
CA VAL A 193 -18.97 11.71 -8.38
C VAL A 193 -18.08 11.19 -9.51
N GLY A 194 -18.62 11.18 -10.73
CA GLY A 194 -17.87 10.77 -11.92
C GLY A 194 -16.76 11.76 -12.27
N ASP A 195 -15.62 11.25 -12.75
CA ASP A 195 -14.39 12.03 -12.94
C ASP A 195 -14.59 13.31 -13.79
N THR A 196 -15.50 13.29 -14.76
CA THR A 196 -15.80 14.44 -15.65
C THR A 196 -16.58 15.58 -14.99
N LYS A 197 -17.17 15.35 -13.80
CA LYS A 197 -17.85 16.38 -13.00
C LYS A 197 -16.94 16.93 -11.92
N ARG A 198 -17.28 18.12 -11.43
CA ARG A 198 -16.64 18.78 -10.29
C ARG A 198 -17.36 18.34 -8.99
N ALA A 199 -16.68 17.58 -8.15
CA ALA A 199 -17.12 17.30 -6.78
C ALA A 199 -16.77 18.48 -5.83
N TRP A 200 -17.43 18.56 -4.67
CA TRP A 200 -17.32 19.69 -3.74
C TRP A 200 -16.52 19.30 -2.48
N HIS A 201 -15.19 19.16 -2.60
CA HIS A 201 -14.33 18.65 -1.51
C HIS A 201 -13.35 19.68 -0.93
N ALA A 202 -12.68 20.48 -1.75
CA ALA A 202 -11.58 21.36 -1.34
C ALA A 202 -12.05 22.71 -0.77
N GLY A 203 -13.23 23.18 -1.18
CA GLY A 203 -13.69 24.54 -0.89
C GLY A 203 -12.75 25.61 -1.48
N LYS A 204 -12.56 26.73 -0.77
CA LYS A 204 -11.63 27.79 -1.20
C LYS A 204 -10.18 27.30 -1.10
N GLY A 205 -9.43 27.33 -2.20
CA GLY A 205 -8.07 26.84 -2.25
C GLY A 205 -7.15 27.52 -3.26
N GLU A 206 -5.93 27.02 -3.30
CA GLU A 206 -4.85 27.37 -4.21
C GLU A 206 -4.07 26.09 -4.58
N LEU A 207 -3.29 26.13 -5.66
CA LEU A 207 -2.32 25.09 -5.98
C LEU A 207 -0.95 25.74 -6.15
N HIS A 208 0.05 25.29 -5.37
CA HIS A 208 1.41 25.84 -5.34
C HIS A 208 1.47 27.38 -5.19
N GLY A 209 0.63 27.95 -4.31
CA GLY A 209 0.55 29.39 -4.07
C GLY A 209 -0.28 30.17 -5.10
N VAL A 210 -0.86 29.52 -6.12
CA VAL A 210 -1.72 30.15 -7.13
C VAL A 210 -3.21 29.92 -6.79
N PRO A 211 -3.98 30.96 -6.42
CA PRO A 211 -5.42 30.85 -6.17
C PRO A 211 -6.15 30.25 -7.38
N THR A 212 -6.97 29.23 -7.15
CA THR A 212 -7.59 28.46 -8.25
C THR A 212 -8.83 27.72 -7.77
N ASP A 213 -9.73 27.32 -8.67
CA ASP A 213 -10.79 26.37 -8.31
C ASP A 213 -10.22 24.95 -8.26
N VAL A 214 -9.77 24.57 -7.07
CA VAL A 214 -9.19 23.25 -6.79
C VAL A 214 -10.23 22.14 -6.99
N ASN A 215 -11.53 22.38 -6.74
CA ASN A 215 -12.57 21.39 -7.04
C ASN A 215 -12.65 21.13 -8.56
N ALA A 216 -12.64 22.20 -9.36
CA ALA A 216 -12.74 22.10 -10.82
C ALA A 216 -11.55 21.37 -11.45
N ARG A 217 -10.35 21.55 -10.88
CA ARG A 217 -9.08 21.01 -11.41
C ARG A 217 -8.66 19.65 -10.89
N SER A 218 -9.36 19.08 -9.90
CA SER A 218 -8.85 17.89 -9.22
C SER A 218 -9.85 16.76 -9.02
N ILE A 219 -9.29 15.60 -8.68
CA ILE A 219 -10.01 14.45 -8.15
C ILE A 219 -9.78 14.40 -6.62
N GLY A 220 -10.76 14.86 -5.84
CA GLY A 220 -10.84 14.59 -4.41
C GLY A 220 -11.11 13.12 -4.08
N ILE A 221 -10.30 12.55 -3.19
CA ILE A 221 -10.40 11.17 -2.68
C ILE A 221 -10.47 11.19 -1.15
N GLU A 222 -11.57 10.72 -0.60
CA GLU A 222 -11.77 10.54 0.84
C GLU A 222 -11.25 9.18 1.33
N ILE A 223 -10.68 9.17 2.54
CA ILE A 223 -10.11 7.96 3.15
C ILE A 223 -10.65 7.84 4.57
N VAL A 224 -11.45 6.80 4.84
CA VAL A 224 -12.12 6.63 6.13
C VAL A 224 -11.09 6.49 7.26
N ASN A 225 -11.05 7.47 8.14
CA ASN A 225 -10.15 7.58 9.29
C ASN A 225 -10.72 8.66 10.25
N ASP A 226 -10.42 8.59 11.55
CA ASP A 226 -10.86 9.58 12.55
C ASP A 226 -10.02 10.86 12.57
N GLY A 227 -8.88 10.88 11.86
CA GLY A 227 -8.03 12.07 11.79
C GLY A 227 -7.11 12.30 12.98
N SER A 228 -7.26 11.52 14.05
CA SER A 228 -6.60 11.72 15.36
C SER A 228 -5.07 11.68 15.35
N GLY A 229 -4.46 11.29 14.22
CA GLY A 229 -3.04 10.94 14.13
C GLY A 229 -2.67 9.62 14.83
N LYS A 230 -3.61 9.00 15.57
CA LYS A 230 -3.40 7.74 16.32
C LYS A 230 -3.91 6.54 15.53
N THR A 231 -5.09 6.66 14.90
CA THR A 231 -5.65 5.59 14.08
C THR A 231 -4.91 5.49 12.74
N ALA A 232 -4.20 4.38 12.55
CA ALA A 232 -3.48 4.10 11.31
C ALA A 232 -4.44 3.97 10.11
N PHE A 233 -4.01 4.46 8.95
CA PHE A 233 -4.60 4.09 7.67
C PHE A 233 -4.25 2.62 7.35
N THR A 234 -5.21 1.82 6.87
CA THR A 234 -5.02 0.37 6.75
C THR A 234 -4.16 -0.01 5.54
N ASP A 235 -3.54 -1.20 5.59
CA ASP A 235 -2.84 -1.76 4.43
C ASP A 235 -3.74 -1.92 3.20
N ALA A 236 -5.03 -2.23 3.43
CA ALA A 236 -6.02 -2.34 2.38
C ALA A 236 -6.35 -0.97 1.76
N GLN A 237 -6.48 0.08 2.58
CA GLN A 237 -6.62 1.45 2.11
C GLN A 237 -5.40 1.88 1.28
N TYR A 238 -4.17 1.69 1.75
CA TYR A 238 -2.97 2.05 0.97
C TYR A 238 -2.86 1.30 -0.36
N LYS A 239 -3.22 0.02 -0.38
CA LYS A 239 -3.19 -0.82 -1.58
C LYS A 239 -4.19 -0.32 -2.63
N SER A 240 -5.45 -0.08 -2.23
CA SER A 240 -6.48 0.46 -3.11
C SER A 240 -6.19 1.90 -3.54
N LEU A 241 -5.67 2.72 -2.63
CA LEU A 241 -5.29 4.11 -2.90
C LEU A 241 -4.15 4.18 -3.93
N THR A 242 -3.13 3.34 -3.78
CA THR A 242 -2.01 3.27 -4.74
C THR A 242 -2.49 2.88 -6.13
N GLN A 243 -3.41 1.91 -6.24
CA GLN A 243 -3.99 1.53 -7.53
C GLN A 243 -4.85 2.65 -8.13
N LEU A 244 -5.70 3.30 -7.33
CA LEU A 244 -6.57 4.39 -7.79
C LEU A 244 -5.75 5.63 -8.19
N VAL A 245 -4.89 6.13 -7.31
CA VAL A 245 -4.03 7.30 -7.57
C VAL A 245 -3.06 7.03 -8.72
N GLY A 246 -2.49 5.82 -8.80
CA GLY A 246 -1.63 5.41 -9.91
C GLY A 246 -2.36 5.42 -11.24
N TYR A 247 -3.61 4.92 -11.29
CA TYR A 247 -4.46 4.98 -12.48
C TYR A 247 -4.82 6.43 -12.86
N LEU A 248 -5.35 7.22 -11.92
CA LEU A 248 -5.75 8.61 -12.16
C LEU A 248 -4.57 9.49 -12.62
N LYS A 249 -3.38 9.27 -12.04
CA LYS A 249 -2.12 9.91 -12.46
C LYS A 249 -1.78 9.63 -13.93
N GLN A 250 -2.08 8.43 -14.42
CA GLN A 250 -1.82 8.04 -15.80
C GLN A 250 -2.88 8.54 -16.77
N GLU A 251 -4.15 8.32 -16.45
CA GLU A 251 -5.31 8.74 -17.24
C GLU A 251 -5.27 10.25 -17.52
N TYR A 252 -5.13 11.05 -16.46
CA TYR A 252 -5.16 12.51 -16.54
C TYR A 252 -3.77 13.17 -16.57
N LYS A 253 -2.70 12.37 -16.68
CA LYS A 253 -1.30 12.85 -16.73
C LYS A 253 -0.91 13.76 -15.54
N VAL A 254 -1.53 13.56 -14.38
CA VAL A 254 -1.37 14.41 -13.19
C VAL A 254 0.12 14.49 -12.78
N PRO A 255 0.72 15.68 -12.72
CA PRO A 255 2.08 15.86 -12.23
C PRO A 255 2.23 15.31 -10.81
N ALA A 256 3.36 14.66 -10.50
CA ALA A 256 3.53 14.03 -9.19
C ALA A 256 3.41 15.03 -8.03
N ASN A 257 3.92 16.26 -8.19
CA ASN A 257 3.78 17.37 -7.24
C ASN A 257 2.33 17.86 -7.08
N ASN A 258 1.40 17.52 -7.97
CA ASN A 258 -0.03 17.89 -7.88
C ASN A 258 -0.90 16.81 -7.20
N ILE A 259 -0.27 15.75 -6.67
CA ILE A 259 -0.92 14.80 -5.75
C ILE A 259 -0.63 15.33 -4.33
N VAL A 260 -1.64 15.89 -3.67
CA VAL A 260 -1.48 16.74 -2.48
C VAL A 260 -2.54 16.44 -1.42
N GLY A 261 -2.32 16.88 -0.18
CA GLY A 261 -3.32 16.87 0.87
C GLY A 261 -4.24 18.10 0.81
N HIS A 262 -5.43 18.00 1.37
CA HIS A 262 -6.35 19.13 1.49
C HIS A 262 -5.73 20.33 2.23
N LYS A 263 -4.95 20.08 3.30
CA LYS A 263 -4.21 21.10 4.05
C LYS A 263 -3.21 21.90 3.20
N ASP A 264 -2.66 21.27 2.16
CA ASP A 264 -1.66 21.90 1.29
C ASP A 264 -2.32 22.93 0.36
N VAL A 265 -3.56 22.64 -0.08
CA VAL A 265 -4.35 23.47 -1.01
C VAL A 265 -5.34 24.42 -0.31
N ALA A 266 -5.76 24.14 0.91
CA ALA A 266 -6.77 24.92 1.62
C ALA A 266 -6.28 26.35 1.93
N VAL A 267 -7.14 27.35 1.68
CA VAL A 267 -6.92 28.73 2.14
C VAL A 267 -8.06 29.21 3.05
N PRO A 268 -7.81 30.05 4.08
CA PRO A 268 -6.47 30.42 4.58
C PRO A 268 -5.69 29.19 5.08
N LYS A 269 -4.35 29.28 5.09
CA LYS A 269 -3.51 28.18 5.58
C LYS A 269 -3.87 27.87 7.04
N GLY A 270 -3.92 26.58 7.39
CA GLY A 270 -4.43 26.12 8.68
C GLY A 270 -5.95 25.92 8.76
N ARG A 271 -6.74 26.26 7.74
CA ARG A 271 -8.19 25.93 7.68
C ARG A 271 -8.45 24.42 7.73
N LYS A 272 -7.50 23.62 7.26
CA LYS A 272 -7.57 22.16 7.14
C LYS A 272 -6.22 21.55 7.52
N ASP A 273 -6.29 20.36 8.10
CA ASP A 273 -5.17 19.55 8.57
C ASP A 273 -5.13 18.16 7.90
N ASP A 274 -6.10 17.86 7.03
CA ASP A 274 -6.23 16.59 6.33
C ASP A 274 -5.33 16.46 5.08
N PRO A 275 -4.80 15.24 4.79
CA PRO A 275 -4.87 14.04 5.59
C PRO A 275 -3.96 14.15 6.83
N ALA A 276 -4.37 13.45 7.90
CA ALA A 276 -3.73 13.49 9.21
C ALA A 276 -2.22 13.19 9.16
N ALA A 277 -1.47 13.67 10.16
CA ALA A 277 0.00 13.62 10.19
C ALA A 277 0.59 12.20 10.12
N ASN A 278 -0.17 11.16 10.46
CA ASN A 278 0.24 9.75 10.36
C ASN A 278 -0.02 9.12 8.97
N PHE A 279 -0.45 9.90 7.98
CA PHE A 279 -0.55 9.44 6.59
C PHE A 279 0.85 9.31 5.97
N ASP A 280 1.27 8.06 5.73
CA ASP A 280 2.53 7.71 5.06
C ASP A 280 2.51 8.05 3.57
N TRP A 281 2.92 9.29 3.27
CA TRP A 281 3.18 9.75 1.91
C TRP A 281 4.28 8.95 1.21
N SER A 282 5.32 8.49 1.93
CA SER A 282 6.44 7.76 1.32
C SER A 282 5.98 6.44 0.72
N ARG A 283 5.10 5.73 1.42
CA ARG A 283 4.45 4.50 0.95
C ARG A 283 3.62 4.72 -0.30
N LEU A 284 2.81 5.78 -0.35
CA LEU A 284 2.04 6.12 -1.55
C LEU A 284 2.96 6.44 -2.74
N ARG A 285 3.94 7.33 -2.54
CA ARG A 285 4.89 7.78 -3.59
C ARG A 285 5.63 6.61 -4.24
N LYS A 286 6.28 5.77 -3.41
CA LYS A 286 6.94 4.54 -3.85
C LYS A 286 5.98 3.61 -4.59
N GLY A 287 4.74 3.49 -4.10
CA GLY A 287 3.70 2.68 -4.73
C GLY A 287 3.29 3.14 -6.13
N ILE A 288 3.30 4.46 -6.41
CA ILE A 288 2.93 5.05 -7.70
C ILE A 288 4.13 5.37 -8.62
N GLY A 289 5.31 4.85 -8.29
CA GLY A 289 6.54 5.04 -9.07
C GLY A 289 7.06 6.47 -9.03
N GLY A 290 7.18 7.05 -7.83
CA GLY A 290 7.86 8.32 -7.56
C GLY A 290 8.41 8.39 -6.15
#